data_AF-A0A3M1D325-F1
#
_entry.id   AF-A0A3M1D325-F1
#
_cell.length_a   1.000
_cell.length_b   1.000
_cell.length_c   1.000
_cell.angle_alpha   90.00
_cell.angle_beta   90.00
_cell.angle_gamma   90.00
#
_symmetry.space_group_name_H-M   'P 1'
#
loop_
_entity.id
_entity.type
_entity.pdbx_description
1 polymer ?
#
loop_
_entity_poly.entity_id
_entity_poly.type
_entity_poly.pdbx_seq_one_letter_code
_entity_poly.pdbx_strand_id
1 'polypeptide(L)'
;HRKFDSPEASRCCRMVRNLRREMVMLNDHIDDYLTARTERRLKLAKMTRYLAEELPRQLEQSMAQYQQQLEAVVELSKGLAELQQGMNKLAAPTPGGNRRSAVSDTGGTTFTYTDTLRRVSRQNMVFVTNPSGDVRITGWNKPMITAELTFAVAADSPADEQNFAKHTVLSLDAGTNRYTVGARYPQRQTQPAHLLRSSLVVRLPETNPVNTESGFGQISVSNLNTTVQVTGHHADIDLDQLNGSVAVSNNQGSIHAAAIEGALSVSQINGQVEVSNCKGGISLANSSGAINLSDCSGKVRLSGSGTAITTEHVEGTLTIENSYGSVEVRNVDGDLTVTNAYDIIRLRNVRGHTRIGNSYSSISAYRLAGPVNVTNTYGAINLESFSGPLSVENEGAAIQLVIDDKLTGTSRVFNDNGDITIELPATDDL
;
A
#
# COMPACT_ATOMS: atom_id res chain seq x y z
N HIS A 1 -13.52 49.56 74.20
CA HIS A 1 -14.04 49.67 72.83
C HIS A 1 -14.46 48.30 72.31
N ARG A 2 -15.65 48.24 71.69
CA ARG A 2 -16.40 47.02 71.40
C ARG A 2 -15.68 46.08 70.44
N LYS A 3 -15.68 44.78 70.79
CA LYS A 3 -15.41 43.65 69.89
C LYS A 3 -16.52 43.57 68.83
N PHE A 4 -16.13 43.53 67.56
CA PHE A 4 -16.96 43.04 66.45
C PHE A 4 -16.23 41.85 65.84
N ASP A 5 -16.38 40.68 66.44
CA ASP A 5 -16.13 39.40 65.77
C ASP A 5 -17.41 39.01 65.04
N SER A 6 -17.54 39.39 63.76
CA SER A 6 -18.58 38.87 62.89
C SER A 6 -17.99 37.82 61.92
N PRO A 7 -18.61 36.64 61.75
CA PRO A 7 -18.16 35.60 60.80
C PRO A 7 -18.11 36.07 59.34
N GLU A 8 -18.86 37.13 59.03
CA GLU A 8 -18.96 37.73 57.69
C GLU A 8 -17.69 38.46 57.27
N ALA A 9 -17.00 39.13 58.19
CA ALA A 9 -15.75 39.84 57.90
C ALA A 9 -14.62 38.86 57.50
N SER A 10 -14.58 37.67 58.11
CA SER A 10 -13.61 36.61 57.78
C SER A 10 -13.90 35.95 56.43
N ARG A 11 -15.18 35.77 56.07
CA ARG A 11 -15.60 35.28 54.75
C ARG A 11 -15.30 36.30 53.64
N CYS A 12 -15.60 37.57 53.84
CA CYS A 12 -15.23 38.65 52.90
C CYS A 12 -13.72 38.73 52.69
N CYS A 13 -12.91 38.65 53.75
CA CYS A 13 -11.44 38.67 53.62
C CYS A 13 -10.88 37.47 52.85
N ARG A 14 -11.49 36.28 52.95
CA ARG A 14 -11.09 35.11 52.14
C ARG A 14 -11.52 35.27 50.69
N MET A 15 -12.73 35.76 50.45
CA MET A 15 -13.26 35.98 49.10
C MET A 15 -12.44 37.03 48.34
N VAL A 16 -12.07 38.13 49.00
CA VAL A 16 -11.20 39.16 48.40
C VAL A 16 -9.79 38.64 48.12
N ARG A 17 -9.23 37.77 48.97
CA ARG A 17 -7.93 37.14 48.70
C ARG A 17 -8.00 36.14 47.53
N ASN A 18 -9.09 35.38 47.41
CA ASN A 18 -9.29 34.47 46.28
C ASN A 18 -9.47 35.24 44.97
N LEU A 19 -10.32 36.27 44.95
CA LEU A 19 -10.49 37.14 43.78
C LEU A 19 -9.19 37.83 43.38
N ARG A 20 -8.37 38.28 44.34
CA ARG A 20 -7.05 38.85 44.04
C ARG A 20 -6.09 37.82 43.44
N ARG A 21 -6.13 36.56 43.90
CA ARG A 21 -5.33 35.48 43.31
C ARG A 21 -5.78 35.13 41.89
N GLU A 22 -7.10 35.07 41.66
CA GLU A 22 -7.65 34.83 40.32
C GLU A 22 -7.32 35.96 39.35
N MET A 23 -7.40 37.22 39.79
CA MET A 23 -6.99 38.36 38.97
C MET A 23 -5.50 38.34 38.61
N VAL A 24 -4.63 37.92 39.53
CA VAL A 24 -3.19 37.77 39.25
C VAL A 24 -2.97 36.65 38.23
N MET A 25 -3.61 35.49 38.40
CA MET A 25 -3.49 34.39 37.43
C MET A 25 -4.06 34.72 36.05
N LEU A 26 -5.12 35.54 35.99
CA LEU A 26 -5.68 36.02 34.73
C LEU A 26 -4.72 37.00 34.04
N ASN A 27 -4.06 37.88 34.80
CA ASN A 27 -3.08 38.80 34.27
C ASN A 27 -1.85 38.05 33.72
N ASP A 28 -1.36 37.05 34.44
CA ASP A 28 -0.26 36.19 33.98
C ASP A 28 -0.65 35.43 32.69
N HIS A 29 -1.88 34.91 32.60
CA HIS A 29 -2.38 34.29 31.36
C HIS A 29 -2.48 35.26 30.18
N ILE A 30 -2.86 36.51 30.44
CA ILE A 30 -2.92 37.55 29.41
C ILE A 30 -1.51 37.90 28.92
N ASP A 31 -0.55 38.04 29.84
CA ASP A 31 0.84 38.33 29.50
C ASP A 31 1.50 37.16 28.73
N ASP A 32 1.24 35.91 29.13
CA ASP A 32 1.67 34.72 28.38
C ASP A 32 1.02 34.67 26.99
N TYR A 33 -0.27 34.97 26.87
CA TYR A 33 -0.96 35.01 25.58
C TYR A 33 -0.42 36.11 24.66
N LEU A 34 -0.12 37.29 25.19
CA LEU A 34 0.46 38.39 24.44
C LEU A 34 1.89 38.06 23.97
N THR A 35 2.68 37.40 24.82
CA THR A 35 4.04 36.95 24.50
C THR A 35 4.02 35.84 23.43
N ALA A 36 3.14 34.86 23.55
CA ALA A 36 2.94 33.83 22.53
C ALA A 36 2.47 34.43 21.18
N ARG A 37 1.66 35.49 21.22
CA ARG A 37 1.16 36.20 20.02
C ARG A 37 2.26 37.01 19.33
N THR A 38 3.15 37.68 20.08
CA THR A 38 4.29 38.40 19.51
C THR A 38 5.32 37.43 18.93
N GLU A 39 5.59 36.31 19.59
CA GLU A 39 6.45 35.24 19.05
C GLU A 39 5.89 34.64 17.76
N ARG A 40 4.58 34.35 17.71
CA ARG A 40 3.92 33.86 16.49
C ARG A 40 4.01 34.88 15.36
N ARG A 41 3.81 36.18 15.63
CA ARG A 41 3.99 37.25 14.63
C ARG A 41 5.43 37.36 14.15
N LEU A 42 6.41 37.22 15.04
CA LEU A 42 7.83 37.29 14.69
C LEU A 42 8.25 36.08 13.83
N LYS A 43 7.76 34.89 14.17
CA LYS A 43 7.93 33.67 13.37
C LYS A 43 7.27 33.80 12.01
N LEU A 44 6.04 34.32 11.95
CA LEU A 44 5.33 34.55 10.68
C LEU A 44 6.10 35.54 9.81
N ALA A 45 6.54 36.69 10.34
CA ALA A 45 7.30 37.69 9.60
C ALA A 45 8.65 37.17 9.09
N LYS A 46 9.36 36.35 9.89
CA LYS A 46 10.57 35.66 9.44
C LYS A 46 10.27 34.66 8.31
N MET A 47 9.14 33.95 8.41
CA MET A 47 8.70 33.00 7.38
C MET A 47 8.29 33.72 6.09
N THR A 48 7.59 34.85 6.17
CA THR A 48 7.24 35.66 4.99
C THR A 48 8.47 36.23 4.32
N ARG A 49 9.46 36.70 5.10
CA ARG A 49 10.72 37.20 4.56
C ARG A 49 11.54 36.09 3.88
N TYR A 50 11.60 34.90 4.49
CA TYR A 50 12.24 33.73 3.89
C TYR A 50 11.56 33.31 2.58
N LEU A 51 10.22 33.27 2.56
CA LEU A 51 9.44 32.95 1.34
C LEU A 51 9.55 34.01 0.24
N ALA A 52 9.72 35.28 0.58
CA ALA A 52 9.76 36.38 -0.38
C ALA A 52 11.17 36.70 -0.91
N GLU A 53 12.22 36.56 -0.10
CA GLU A 53 13.58 36.96 -0.48
C GLU A 53 14.50 35.76 -0.73
N GLU A 54 14.42 34.72 0.11
CA GLU A 54 15.41 33.65 0.13
C GLU A 54 14.99 32.45 -0.73
N LEU A 55 13.71 32.06 -0.68
CA LEU A 55 13.18 30.96 -1.47
C LEU A 55 13.30 31.19 -2.99
N PRO A 56 12.99 32.40 -3.55
CA PRO A 56 13.14 32.64 -4.98
C PRO A 56 14.59 32.58 -5.43
N ARG A 57 15.53 33.07 -4.60
CA ARG A 57 16.97 32.98 -4.86
C ARG A 57 17.47 31.54 -4.87
N GLN A 58 17.01 30.72 -3.91
CA GLN A 58 17.34 29.30 -3.90
C GLN A 58 16.74 28.57 -5.10
N LEU A 59 15.52 28.93 -5.50
CA LEU A 59 14.89 28.39 -6.70
C LEU A 59 15.68 28.77 -7.95
N GLU A 60 16.07 30.03 -8.13
CA GLU A 60 16.90 30.49 -9.26
C GLU A 60 18.27 29.79 -9.30
N GLN A 61 18.93 29.63 -8.15
CA GLN A 61 20.21 28.90 -8.07
C GLN A 61 20.03 27.42 -8.43
N SER A 62 18.97 26.79 -7.94
CA SER A 62 18.68 25.39 -8.26
C SER A 62 18.31 25.21 -9.74
N MET A 63 17.54 26.14 -10.32
CA MET A 63 17.17 26.13 -11.73
C MET A 63 18.41 26.33 -12.60
N ALA A 64 19.32 27.24 -12.25
CA ALA A 64 20.59 27.42 -12.95
C ALA A 64 21.47 26.16 -12.90
N GLN A 65 21.52 25.48 -11.76
CA GLN A 65 22.20 24.18 -11.63
C GLN A 65 21.55 23.10 -12.50
N TYR A 66 20.22 22.99 -12.50
CA TYR A 66 19.50 22.06 -13.37
C TYR A 66 19.72 22.37 -14.85
N GLN A 67 19.82 23.65 -15.23
CA GLN A 67 20.09 24.07 -16.60
C GLN A 67 21.51 23.70 -17.05
N GLN A 68 22.51 23.91 -16.19
CA GLN A 68 23.88 23.43 -16.45
C GLN A 68 23.96 21.90 -16.55
N GLN A 69 23.21 21.18 -15.71
CA GLN A 69 23.13 19.72 -15.80
C GLN A 69 22.45 19.27 -17.10
N LEU A 70 21.40 19.96 -17.53
CA LEU A 70 20.74 19.71 -18.81
C LEU A 70 21.67 19.96 -20.00
N GLU A 71 22.45 21.06 -19.98
CA GLU A 71 23.45 21.33 -21.02
C GLU A 71 24.55 20.26 -21.04
N ALA A 72 25.03 19.82 -19.88
CA ALA A 72 25.99 18.73 -19.77
C ALA A 72 25.40 17.40 -20.27
N VAL A 73 24.13 17.10 -19.99
CA VAL A 73 23.43 15.92 -20.51
C VAL A 73 23.24 16.02 -22.02
N VAL A 74 22.96 17.21 -22.57
CA VAL A 74 22.86 17.43 -24.01
C VAL A 74 24.22 17.24 -24.69
N GLU A 75 25.31 17.74 -24.13
CA GLU A 75 26.66 17.48 -24.64
C GLU A 75 27.02 15.99 -24.57
N LEU A 76 26.74 15.32 -23.45
CA LEU A 76 26.92 13.88 -23.31
C LEU A 76 26.05 13.10 -24.30
N SER A 77 24.83 13.57 -24.59
CA SER A 77 23.95 12.95 -25.59
C SER A 77 24.48 13.10 -27.01
N LYS A 78 25.12 14.23 -27.34
CA LYS A 78 25.81 14.42 -28.63
C LYS A 78 27.02 13.49 -28.74
N GLY A 79 27.82 13.38 -27.68
CA GLY A 79 28.94 12.44 -27.62
C GLY A 79 28.49 10.97 -27.70
N LEU A 80 27.38 10.61 -27.06
CA LEU A 80 26.74 9.30 -27.18
C LEU A 80 26.20 9.03 -28.58
N ALA A 81 25.65 10.03 -29.27
CA ALA A 81 25.18 9.90 -30.65
C ALA A 81 26.34 9.66 -31.64
N GLU A 82 27.48 10.33 -31.44
CA GLU A 82 28.71 10.10 -32.21
C GLU A 82 29.32 8.72 -31.92
N LEU A 83 29.34 8.29 -30.66
CA LEU A 83 29.73 6.93 -30.28
C LEU A 83 28.77 5.87 -30.83
N GLN A 84 27.46 6.16 -30.90
CA GLN A 84 26.46 5.25 -31.45
C GLN A 84 26.54 5.16 -32.99
N GLN A 85 26.92 6.24 -33.68
CA GLN A 85 27.31 6.17 -35.10
C GLN A 85 28.60 5.37 -35.31
N GLY A 86 29.57 5.44 -34.38
CA GLY A 86 30.76 4.60 -34.38
C GLY A 86 30.48 3.12 -34.11
N MET A 87 29.60 2.83 -33.14
CA MET A 87 29.19 1.48 -32.78
C MET A 87 28.27 0.84 -33.85
N ASN A 88 27.42 1.63 -34.53
CA ASN A 88 26.64 1.13 -35.68
C ASN A 88 27.50 0.73 -36.89
N LYS A 89 28.77 1.15 -36.96
CA LYS A 89 29.75 0.67 -37.95
C LYS A 89 30.48 -0.62 -37.52
N LEU A 90 30.37 -1.02 -36.26
CA LEU A 90 31.00 -2.22 -35.67
C LEU A 90 30.00 -3.28 -35.19
N ALA A 91 28.72 -2.93 -35.05
CA ALA A 91 27.64 -3.84 -34.72
C ALA A 91 27.18 -4.57 -35.99
N ALA A 92 27.85 -5.67 -36.32
CA ALA A 92 27.20 -6.71 -37.10
C ALA A 92 25.92 -7.12 -36.35
N PRO A 93 24.74 -7.16 -36.99
CA PRO A 93 23.56 -7.69 -36.33
C PRO A 93 23.84 -9.15 -36.00
N THR A 94 23.95 -9.46 -34.71
CA THR A 94 23.84 -10.85 -34.25
C THR A 94 22.47 -11.34 -34.72
N PRO A 95 22.38 -12.50 -35.40
CA PRO A 95 21.12 -12.98 -35.97
C PRO A 95 20.17 -13.44 -34.86
N GLY A 96 19.46 -12.49 -34.24
CA GLY A 96 18.19 -12.69 -33.56
C GLY A 96 17.09 -12.57 -34.60
N GLY A 97 16.30 -13.62 -34.78
CA GLY A 97 15.27 -13.69 -35.82
C GLY A 97 14.09 -12.77 -35.54
N ASN A 98 14.22 -11.48 -35.86
CA ASN A 98 13.11 -10.54 -35.79
C ASN A 98 12.08 -10.86 -36.87
N ARG A 99 10.85 -11.17 -36.44
CA ARG A 99 9.69 -11.35 -37.33
C ARG A 99 8.70 -10.22 -37.08
N ARG A 100 8.24 -9.60 -38.17
CA ARG A 100 7.21 -8.54 -38.17
C ARG A 100 6.03 -9.03 -38.98
N SER A 101 4.83 -8.82 -38.46
CA SER A 101 3.58 -9.09 -39.18
C SER A 101 2.57 -7.99 -38.89
N ALA A 102 1.70 -7.68 -39.86
CA ALA A 102 0.66 -6.67 -39.75
C ALA A 102 -0.66 -7.22 -40.28
N VAL A 103 -1.76 -6.94 -39.57
CA VAL A 103 -3.13 -7.30 -39.95
C VAL A 103 -3.98 -6.05 -39.77
N SER A 104 -4.67 -5.59 -40.82
CA SER A 104 -5.57 -4.44 -40.75
C SER A 104 -7.02 -4.88 -40.59
N ASP A 105 -7.76 -4.26 -39.68
CA ASP A 105 -9.21 -4.42 -39.55
C ASP A 105 -9.89 -3.05 -39.54
N THR A 106 -11.22 -3.01 -39.66
CA THR A 106 -12.07 -1.82 -39.83
C THR A 106 -11.99 -0.76 -38.71
N GLY A 107 -11.20 -1.00 -37.65
CA GLY A 107 -10.95 -0.07 -36.53
C GLY A 107 -9.47 0.30 -36.28
N GLY A 108 -8.55 -0.07 -37.17
CA GLY A 108 -7.11 0.25 -37.09
C GLY A 108 -6.20 -0.90 -37.52
N THR A 109 -4.91 -0.60 -37.74
CA THR A 109 -3.92 -1.63 -38.10
C THR A 109 -3.21 -2.18 -36.85
N THR A 110 -3.20 -3.51 -36.71
CA THR A 110 -2.47 -4.22 -35.66
C THR A 110 -1.11 -4.66 -36.17
N PHE A 111 -0.07 -4.34 -35.42
CA PHE A 111 1.31 -4.73 -35.70
C PHE A 111 1.81 -5.67 -34.59
N THR A 112 2.50 -6.75 -34.98
CA THR A 112 3.13 -7.68 -34.04
C THR A 112 4.62 -7.78 -34.31
N TYR A 113 5.42 -7.47 -33.29
CA TYR A 113 6.88 -7.57 -33.29
C TYR A 113 7.33 -8.67 -32.32
N THR A 114 8.15 -9.58 -32.81
CA THR A 114 8.71 -10.65 -31.98
C THR A 114 10.22 -10.59 -32.01
N ASP A 115 10.83 -10.61 -30.82
CA ASP A 115 12.27 -10.76 -30.62
C ASP A 115 12.55 -11.94 -29.67
N THR A 116 13.68 -12.60 -29.85
CA THR A 116 14.07 -13.78 -29.07
C THR A 116 15.55 -13.75 -28.75
N LEU A 117 15.86 -13.71 -27.46
CA LEU A 117 17.20 -13.86 -26.94
C LEU A 117 17.44 -15.32 -26.55
N ARG A 118 18.37 -15.98 -27.24
CA ARG A 118 18.76 -17.37 -26.99
C ARG A 118 19.97 -17.42 -26.05
N ARG A 119 20.09 -18.48 -25.25
CA ARG A 119 21.20 -18.72 -24.29
C ARG A 119 21.26 -17.67 -23.17
N VAL A 120 20.15 -17.54 -22.47
CA VAL A 120 19.99 -16.59 -21.37
C VAL A 120 20.52 -17.20 -20.07
N SER A 121 21.32 -16.43 -19.33
CA SER A 121 21.76 -16.76 -17.98
C SER A 121 20.55 -16.80 -17.06
N ARG A 122 20.39 -17.89 -16.31
CA ARG A 122 19.27 -18.12 -15.41
C ARG A 122 19.27 -17.23 -14.14
N GLN A 123 20.35 -16.52 -13.90
CA GLN A 123 20.56 -15.72 -12.68
C GLN A 123 20.46 -14.21 -12.90
N ASN A 124 20.54 -13.76 -14.16
CA ASN A 124 20.53 -12.32 -14.44
C ASN A 124 19.10 -11.79 -14.35
N MET A 125 18.95 -10.60 -13.77
CA MET A 125 17.67 -9.94 -13.62
C MET A 125 17.12 -9.48 -14.98
N VAL A 126 15.82 -9.67 -15.19
CA VAL A 126 15.07 -9.21 -16.36
C VAL A 126 14.28 -7.97 -15.97
N PHE A 127 14.63 -6.84 -16.58
CA PHE A 127 13.90 -5.59 -16.46
C PHE A 127 12.90 -5.50 -17.61
N VAL A 128 11.62 -5.38 -17.28
CA VAL A 128 10.54 -5.19 -18.25
C VAL A 128 9.94 -3.81 -18.05
N THR A 129 10.03 -2.97 -19.07
CA THR A 129 9.46 -1.62 -19.04
C THR A 129 8.46 -1.45 -20.17
N ASN A 130 7.22 -1.12 -19.81
CA ASN A 130 6.21 -0.76 -20.80
C ASN A 130 5.51 0.53 -20.36
N PRO A 131 5.74 1.65 -21.05
CA PRO A 131 5.14 2.92 -20.66
C PRO A 131 3.63 2.96 -20.86
N SER A 132 3.07 2.08 -21.69
CA SER A 132 1.63 2.03 -21.96
C SER A 132 1.19 0.64 -22.40
N GLY A 133 0.11 0.14 -21.79
CA GLY A 133 -0.60 -1.08 -22.17
C GLY A 133 -0.26 -2.28 -21.31
N ASP A 134 -0.85 -3.41 -21.69
CA ASP A 134 -0.81 -4.63 -20.90
C ASP A 134 0.58 -5.27 -20.94
N VAL A 135 1.09 -5.71 -19.80
CA VAL A 135 2.33 -6.47 -19.68
C VAL A 135 2.00 -7.84 -19.14
N ARG A 136 2.37 -8.89 -19.87
CA ARG A 136 2.22 -10.27 -19.42
C ARG A 136 3.59 -10.93 -19.36
N ILE A 137 4.00 -11.34 -18.17
CA ILE A 137 5.25 -12.04 -17.91
C ILE A 137 4.93 -13.46 -17.50
N THR A 138 5.49 -14.44 -18.20
CA THR A 138 5.27 -15.87 -17.90
C THR A 138 6.59 -16.61 -17.83
N GLY A 139 6.79 -17.34 -16.74
CA GLY A 139 7.92 -18.26 -16.59
C GLY A 139 7.75 -19.53 -17.42
N TRP A 140 8.86 -20.06 -17.95
CA TRP A 140 8.90 -21.33 -18.65
C TRP A 140 10.20 -22.10 -18.44
N ASN A 141 10.25 -23.35 -18.92
CA ASN A 141 11.41 -24.24 -18.74
C ASN A 141 12.52 -24.07 -19.80
N LYS A 142 12.41 -23.09 -20.70
CA LYS A 142 13.38 -22.88 -21.80
C LYS A 142 14.41 -21.82 -21.42
N PRO A 143 15.72 -22.02 -21.69
CA PRO A 143 16.78 -21.05 -21.39
C PRO A 143 16.87 -19.92 -22.44
N MET A 144 15.72 -19.31 -22.73
CA MET A 144 15.59 -18.21 -23.69
C MET A 144 14.53 -17.22 -23.21
N ILE A 145 14.66 -15.97 -23.61
CA ILE A 145 13.66 -14.94 -23.39
C ILE A 145 13.02 -14.62 -24.74
N THR A 146 11.70 -14.64 -24.80
CA THR A 146 10.96 -14.15 -25.96
C THR A 146 10.12 -12.96 -25.57
N ALA A 147 10.19 -11.90 -26.35
CA ALA A 147 9.35 -10.73 -26.20
C ALA A 147 8.48 -10.59 -27.45
N GLU A 148 7.19 -10.43 -27.25
CA GLU A 148 6.20 -10.26 -28.31
C GLU A 148 5.39 -9.00 -27.98
N LEU A 149 5.52 -7.98 -28.82
CA LEU A 149 4.79 -6.73 -28.69
C LEU A 149 3.71 -6.68 -29.78
N THR A 150 2.46 -6.68 -29.37
CA THR A 150 1.30 -6.46 -30.23
C THR A 150 0.71 -5.10 -29.93
N PHE A 151 0.57 -4.25 -30.93
CA PHE A 151 0.00 -2.92 -30.75
C PHE A 151 -0.93 -2.54 -31.91
N ALA A 152 -2.01 -1.84 -31.56
CA ALA A 152 -3.00 -1.34 -32.50
C ALA A 152 -2.90 0.18 -32.58
N VAL A 153 -2.80 0.69 -33.80
CA VAL A 153 -2.70 2.13 -34.10
C VAL A 153 -3.88 2.50 -34.98
N ALA A 154 -4.51 3.63 -34.67
CA ALA A 154 -5.45 4.28 -35.57
C ALA A 154 -4.90 5.64 -35.99
N ALA A 155 -4.99 5.93 -37.28
CA ALA A 155 -4.69 7.24 -37.83
C ALA A 155 -5.65 7.60 -38.97
N ASP A 156 -5.69 8.87 -39.36
CA ASP A 156 -6.53 9.34 -40.49
C ASP A 156 -6.10 8.77 -41.85
N SER A 157 -4.86 8.25 -41.94
CA SER A 157 -4.29 7.66 -43.15
C SER A 157 -3.52 6.36 -42.85
N PRO A 158 -3.67 5.31 -43.66
CA PRO A 158 -2.87 4.07 -43.54
C PRO A 158 -1.36 4.31 -43.61
N ALA A 159 -0.92 5.40 -44.26
CA ALA A 159 0.50 5.77 -44.32
C ALA A 159 1.04 6.23 -42.95
N ASP A 160 0.20 6.90 -42.16
CA ASP A 160 0.55 7.39 -40.84
C ASP A 160 0.59 6.25 -39.81
N GLU A 161 -0.32 5.27 -39.93
CA GLU A 161 -0.26 4.03 -39.15
C GLU A 161 1.05 3.26 -39.38
N GLN A 162 1.48 3.14 -40.65
CA GLN A 162 2.76 2.52 -41.00
C GLN A 162 3.96 3.34 -40.51
N ASN A 163 3.89 4.67 -40.55
CA ASN A 163 4.94 5.53 -40.03
C ASN A 163 5.08 5.41 -38.51
N PHE A 164 3.97 5.33 -37.77
CA PHE A 164 3.99 5.07 -36.33
C PHE A 164 4.60 3.70 -36.00
N ALA A 165 4.22 2.66 -36.75
CA ALA A 165 4.77 1.33 -36.58
C ALA A 165 6.29 1.27 -36.85
N LYS A 166 6.79 1.98 -37.87
CA LYS A 166 8.23 2.05 -38.17
C LYS A 166 9.06 2.66 -37.04
N HIS A 167 8.50 3.63 -36.31
CA HIS A 167 9.18 4.30 -35.19
C HIS A 167 8.91 3.63 -33.84
N THR A 168 8.04 2.64 -33.79
CA THR A 168 7.86 1.79 -32.62
C THR A 168 8.99 0.76 -32.58
N VAL A 169 9.73 0.72 -31.47
CA VAL A 169 10.88 -0.18 -31.31
C VAL A 169 10.66 -1.05 -30.09
N LEU A 170 10.64 -2.36 -30.30
CA LEU A 170 10.84 -3.36 -29.26
C LEU A 170 12.36 -3.54 -29.10
N SER A 171 12.90 -3.27 -27.92
CA SER A 171 14.31 -3.52 -27.58
C SER A 171 14.41 -4.68 -26.60
N LEU A 172 15.20 -5.70 -26.95
CA LEU A 172 15.58 -6.82 -26.11
C LEU A 172 17.11 -6.88 -26.04
N ASP A 173 17.69 -6.20 -25.06
CA ASP A 173 19.14 -6.06 -24.95
C ASP A 173 19.71 -6.98 -23.86
N ALA A 174 20.78 -7.69 -24.23
CA ALA A 174 21.56 -8.52 -23.31
C ALA A 174 22.74 -7.73 -22.74
N GLY A 175 22.61 -7.27 -21.50
CA GLY A 175 23.71 -6.72 -20.73
C GLY A 175 24.54 -7.82 -20.05
N THR A 176 25.71 -7.43 -19.50
CA THR A 176 26.61 -8.33 -18.78
C THR A 176 25.98 -8.96 -17.53
N ASN A 177 25.05 -8.28 -16.85
CA ASN A 177 24.37 -8.77 -15.64
C ASN A 177 22.85 -8.53 -15.61
N ARG A 178 22.27 -8.05 -16.71
CA ARG A 178 20.83 -7.74 -16.79
C ARG A 178 20.31 -7.91 -18.21
N TYR A 179 19.06 -8.28 -18.33
CA TYR A 179 18.31 -8.26 -19.58
C TYR A 179 17.31 -7.13 -19.54
N THR A 180 17.25 -6.30 -20.57
CA THR A 180 16.26 -5.21 -20.65
C THR A 180 15.31 -5.45 -21.80
N VAL A 181 14.03 -5.55 -21.47
CA VAL A 181 12.91 -5.69 -22.41
C VAL A 181 12.09 -4.42 -22.32
N GLY A 182 11.98 -3.69 -23.41
CA GLY A 182 11.23 -2.44 -23.41
C GLY A 182 10.56 -2.14 -24.74
N ALA A 183 9.37 -1.55 -24.68
CA ALA A 183 8.70 -0.98 -25.83
C ALA A 183 8.87 0.55 -25.81
N ARG A 184 9.43 1.12 -26.88
CA ARG A 184 9.51 2.56 -27.09
C ARG A 184 8.53 2.98 -28.18
N TYR A 185 7.60 3.85 -27.80
CA TYR A 185 6.64 4.47 -28.71
C TYR A 185 7.09 5.91 -29.05
N PRO A 186 6.80 6.40 -30.26
CA PRO A 186 7.06 7.80 -30.61
C PRO A 186 6.23 8.75 -29.72
N GLN A 187 6.78 9.91 -29.36
CA GLN A 187 6.18 10.85 -28.41
C GLN A 187 4.90 11.53 -28.96
N ARG A 188 3.92 11.75 -28.07
CA ARG A 188 2.55 12.25 -28.37
C ARG A 188 2.45 13.61 -29.06
N GLN A 189 3.48 14.47 -29.04
CA GLN A 189 3.28 15.90 -29.31
C GLN A 189 3.11 16.28 -30.79
N THR A 190 3.29 15.39 -31.77
CA THR A 190 3.39 15.78 -33.19
C THR A 190 2.81 14.81 -34.23
N GLN A 191 2.00 13.80 -33.88
CA GLN A 191 1.52 12.81 -34.88
C GLN A 191 0.00 12.59 -34.90
N PRO A 192 -0.60 12.37 -36.09
CA PRO A 192 -2.04 12.10 -36.29
C PRO A 192 -2.44 10.64 -35.96
N ALA A 193 -1.55 9.89 -35.32
CA ALA A 193 -1.72 8.47 -35.02
C ALA A 193 -1.80 8.25 -33.51
N HIS A 194 -2.83 7.51 -33.08
CA HIS A 194 -3.09 7.20 -31.68
C HIS A 194 -2.87 5.72 -31.40
N LEU A 195 -2.09 5.42 -30.35
CA LEU A 195 -1.97 4.07 -29.81
C LEU A 195 -3.29 3.71 -29.11
N LEU A 196 -4.05 2.78 -29.69
CA LEU A 196 -5.32 2.32 -29.13
C LEU A 196 -5.09 1.29 -28.04
N ARG A 197 -4.22 0.32 -28.32
CA ARG A 197 -3.91 -0.80 -27.43
C ARG A 197 -2.48 -1.26 -27.66
N SER A 198 -1.82 -1.67 -26.59
CA SER A 198 -0.54 -2.36 -26.63
C SER A 198 -0.56 -3.52 -25.64
N SER A 199 0.04 -4.63 -26.04
CA SER A 199 0.23 -5.81 -25.21
C SER A 199 1.65 -6.30 -25.41
N LEU A 200 2.42 -6.35 -24.34
CA LEU A 200 3.79 -6.88 -24.30
C LEU A 200 3.76 -8.22 -23.57
N VAL A 201 4.02 -9.30 -24.29
CA VAL A 201 4.13 -10.65 -23.74
C VAL A 201 5.61 -11.03 -23.67
N VAL A 202 6.10 -11.24 -22.45
CA VAL A 202 7.47 -11.67 -22.17
C VAL A 202 7.44 -13.08 -21.58
N ARG A 203 8.13 -14.02 -22.23
CA ARG A 203 8.33 -15.37 -21.69
C ARG A 203 9.79 -15.54 -21.34
N LEU A 204 10.08 -15.95 -20.10
CA LEU A 204 11.42 -16.01 -19.55
C LEU A 204 11.62 -17.25 -18.67
N PRO A 205 12.85 -17.72 -18.42
CA PRO A 205 13.07 -18.88 -17.56
C PRO A 205 12.55 -18.62 -16.13
N GLU A 206 11.86 -19.58 -15.54
CA GLU A 206 11.21 -19.47 -14.21
C GLU A 206 12.16 -19.05 -13.07
N THR A 207 13.47 -19.22 -13.26
CA THR A 207 14.52 -18.92 -12.26
C THR A 207 15.02 -17.48 -12.31
N ASN A 208 14.71 -16.74 -13.38
CA ASN A 208 15.25 -15.39 -13.59
C ASN A 208 14.50 -14.33 -12.76
N PRO A 209 15.19 -13.56 -11.89
CA PRO A 209 14.56 -12.45 -11.18
C PRO A 209 13.93 -11.45 -12.13
N VAL A 210 12.74 -10.96 -11.80
CA VAL A 210 11.99 -10.02 -12.64
C VAL A 210 11.79 -8.71 -11.92
N ASN A 211 12.08 -7.61 -12.60
CA ASN A 211 11.66 -6.28 -12.20
C ASN A 211 10.83 -5.69 -13.33
N THR A 212 9.57 -5.38 -13.07
CA THR A 212 8.65 -4.82 -14.06
C THR A 212 8.12 -3.48 -13.60
N GLU A 213 8.13 -2.53 -14.51
CA GLU A 213 7.61 -1.18 -14.31
C GLU A 213 6.63 -0.84 -15.44
N SER A 214 5.41 -0.45 -15.06
CA SER A 214 4.40 0.02 -16.00
C SER A 214 3.61 1.19 -15.42
N GLY A 215 3.35 2.18 -16.28
CA GLY A 215 2.56 3.36 -15.92
C GLY A 215 1.06 3.11 -15.97
N PHE A 216 0.59 2.35 -16.96
CA PHE A 216 -0.81 2.18 -17.31
C PHE A 216 -1.09 0.82 -17.95
N GLY A 217 -2.24 0.22 -17.64
CA GLY A 217 -2.70 -1.05 -18.20
C GLY A 217 -2.66 -2.17 -17.16
N GLN A 218 -2.81 -3.42 -17.59
CA GLN A 218 -2.72 -4.57 -16.69
C GLN A 218 -1.30 -5.15 -16.65
N ILE A 219 -0.78 -5.47 -15.46
CA ILE A 219 0.46 -6.23 -15.28
C ILE A 219 0.09 -7.63 -14.78
N SER A 220 0.34 -8.65 -15.57
CA SER A 220 0.12 -10.06 -15.20
C SER A 220 1.47 -10.76 -15.12
N VAL A 221 1.81 -11.35 -13.96
CA VAL A 221 3.04 -12.11 -13.76
C VAL A 221 2.69 -13.51 -13.25
N SER A 222 3.19 -14.54 -13.94
CA SER A 222 2.86 -15.93 -13.63
C SER A 222 4.02 -16.91 -13.75
N ASN A 223 3.98 -18.00 -12.99
CA ASN A 223 4.86 -19.16 -13.08
C ASN A 223 6.36 -18.86 -12.82
N LEU A 224 6.68 -18.11 -11.76
CA LEU A 224 8.07 -17.77 -11.43
C LEU A 224 8.49 -18.31 -10.06
N ASN A 225 9.72 -18.82 -9.98
CA ASN A 225 10.28 -19.47 -8.79
C ASN A 225 11.37 -18.60 -8.12
N THR A 226 11.28 -17.29 -8.26
CA THR A 226 12.37 -16.35 -7.97
C THR A 226 11.79 -15.00 -7.54
N THR A 227 12.66 -14.04 -7.22
CA THR A 227 12.23 -12.72 -6.76
C THR A 227 11.54 -11.93 -7.87
N VAL A 228 10.36 -11.39 -7.57
CA VAL A 228 9.57 -10.55 -8.47
C VAL A 228 9.35 -9.18 -7.83
N GLN A 229 9.70 -8.13 -8.55
CA GLN A 229 9.41 -6.75 -8.18
C GLN A 229 8.48 -6.13 -9.21
N VAL A 230 7.34 -5.62 -8.77
CA VAL A 230 6.33 -4.98 -9.63
C VAL A 230 6.09 -3.56 -9.15
N THR A 231 6.33 -2.59 -10.03
CA THR A 231 6.02 -1.19 -9.80
C THR A 231 4.95 -0.75 -10.78
N GLY A 232 3.76 -0.45 -10.25
CA GLY A 232 2.62 0.11 -10.98
C GLY A 232 2.34 1.54 -10.53
N HIS A 233 1.83 2.37 -11.44
CA HIS A 233 1.29 3.68 -11.09
C HIS A 233 -0.23 3.72 -11.20
N HIS A 234 -0.79 3.38 -12.36
CA HIS A 234 -2.22 3.30 -12.61
C HIS A 234 -2.53 1.98 -13.33
N ALA A 235 -2.20 0.87 -12.66
CA ALA A 235 -2.22 -0.46 -13.27
C ALA A 235 -2.94 -1.46 -12.38
N ASP A 236 -3.71 -2.34 -13.02
CA ASP A 236 -4.24 -3.54 -12.36
C ASP A 236 -3.15 -4.61 -12.37
N ILE A 237 -2.83 -5.17 -11.21
CA ILE A 237 -1.73 -6.12 -11.04
C ILE A 237 -2.32 -7.48 -10.70
N ASP A 238 -1.96 -8.49 -11.47
CA ASP A 238 -2.39 -9.87 -11.31
C ASP A 238 -1.16 -10.77 -11.18
N LEU A 239 -1.06 -11.46 -10.04
CA LEU A 239 0.07 -12.31 -9.68
C LEU A 239 -0.42 -13.71 -9.39
N ASP A 240 0.12 -14.70 -10.10
CA ASP A 240 -0.31 -16.09 -9.97
C ASP A 240 0.87 -17.07 -9.97
N GLN A 241 0.80 -18.11 -9.13
CA GLN A 241 1.78 -19.21 -9.07
C GLN A 241 3.23 -18.71 -8.94
N LEU A 242 3.53 -18.04 -7.82
CA LEU A 242 4.85 -17.47 -7.54
C LEU A 242 5.48 -18.11 -6.30
N ASN A 243 6.61 -18.79 -6.47
CA ASN A 243 7.27 -19.50 -5.37
C ASN A 243 8.38 -18.68 -4.68
N GLY A 244 8.81 -17.57 -5.29
CA GLY A 244 9.83 -16.67 -4.73
C GLY A 244 9.26 -15.51 -3.92
N SER A 245 10.14 -14.59 -3.50
CA SER A 245 9.71 -13.37 -2.79
C SER A 245 9.13 -12.34 -3.77
N VAL A 246 7.98 -11.77 -3.43
CA VAL A 246 7.25 -10.84 -4.28
C VAL A 246 7.11 -9.49 -3.57
N ALA A 247 7.52 -8.43 -4.24
CA ALA A 247 7.34 -7.06 -3.78
C ALA A 247 6.52 -6.28 -4.81
N VAL A 248 5.39 -5.72 -4.39
CA VAL A 248 4.48 -4.95 -5.23
C VAL A 248 4.33 -3.55 -4.66
N SER A 249 4.50 -2.55 -5.51
CA SER A 249 4.19 -1.16 -5.21
C SER A 249 3.24 -0.63 -6.26
N ASN A 250 2.06 -0.17 -5.85
CA ASN A 250 1.08 0.43 -6.77
C ASN A 250 0.45 1.68 -6.17
N ASN A 251 0.22 2.71 -6.99
CA ASN A 251 -0.46 3.91 -6.50
C ASN A 251 -1.98 3.79 -6.66
N GLN A 252 -2.44 3.33 -7.83
CA GLN A 252 -3.85 3.18 -8.17
C GLN A 252 -4.08 1.93 -9.02
N GLY A 253 -5.21 1.27 -8.79
CA GLY A 253 -5.62 0.04 -9.48
C GLY A 253 -5.93 -1.07 -8.48
N SER A 254 -6.35 -2.21 -8.97
CA SER A 254 -6.56 -3.41 -8.17
C SER A 254 -5.31 -4.29 -8.16
N ILE A 255 -5.08 -4.98 -7.05
CA ILE A 255 -4.00 -5.98 -6.92
C ILE A 255 -4.66 -7.31 -6.58
N HIS A 256 -4.50 -8.30 -7.45
CA HIS A 256 -4.88 -9.68 -7.22
C HIS A 256 -3.61 -10.52 -7.09
N ALA A 257 -3.46 -11.23 -5.98
CA ALA A 257 -2.33 -12.09 -5.70
C ALA A 257 -2.82 -13.47 -5.27
N ALA A 258 -2.54 -14.49 -6.09
CA ALA A 258 -2.99 -15.85 -5.88
C ALA A 258 -1.80 -16.84 -5.87
N ALA A 259 -1.90 -17.87 -5.03
CA ALA A 259 -0.98 -19.02 -5.03
C ALA A 259 0.51 -18.60 -4.91
N ILE A 260 0.83 -17.80 -3.88
CA ILE A 260 2.20 -17.34 -3.60
C ILE A 260 2.77 -18.15 -2.44
N GLU A 261 3.86 -18.90 -2.66
CA GLU A 261 4.48 -19.71 -1.60
C GLU A 261 5.60 -18.97 -0.83
N GLY A 262 6.13 -17.89 -1.40
CA GLY A 262 7.18 -17.07 -0.80
C GLY A 262 6.68 -15.83 -0.03
N ALA A 263 7.61 -15.00 0.45
CA ALA A 263 7.25 -13.77 1.17
C ALA A 263 6.62 -12.73 0.23
N LEU A 264 5.44 -12.21 0.61
CA LEU A 264 4.68 -11.21 -0.13
C LEU A 264 4.70 -9.87 0.60
N SER A 265 5.18 -8.82 -0.06
CA SER A 265 5.11 -7.44 0.42
C SER A 265 4.34 -6.58 -0.57
N VAL A 266 3.20 -6.04 -0.17
CA VAL A 266 2.38 -5.15 -1.01
C VAL A 266 2.26 -3.78 -0.34
N SER A 267 2.56 -2.74 -1.11
CA SER A 267 2.34 -1.35 -0.73
C SER A 267 1.43 -0.68 -1.76
N GLN A 268 0.21 -0.37 -1.35
CA GLN A 268 -0.77 0.31 -2.18
C GLN A 268 -1.23 1.62 -1.54
N ILE A 269 -1.50 2.64 -2.35
CA ILE A 269 -2.10 3.89 -1.85
C ILE A 269 -3.63 3.81 -1.94
N ASN A 270 -4.19 3.58 -3.14
CA ASN A 270 -5.63 3.54 -3.35
C ASN A 270 -6.02 2.36 -4.24
N GLY A 271 -6.99 1.55 -3.79
CA GLY A 271 -7.49 0.42 -4.58
C GLY A 271 -7.90 -0.78 -3.73
N GLN A 272 -8.34 -1.84 -4.40
CA GLN A 272 -8.65 -3.11 -3.75
C GLN A 272 -7.46 -4.07 -3.87
N VAL A 273 -7.08 -4.67 -2.75
CA VAL A 273 -6.07 -5.73 -2.68
C VAL A 273 -6.78 -7.04 -2.32
N GLU A 274 -6.66 -8.04 -3.17
CA GLU A 274 -7.16 -9.39 -2.96
C GLU A 274 -6.00 -10.37 -2.93
N VAL A 275 -5.88 -11.13 -1.85
CA VAL A 275 -4.82 -12.12 -1.65
C VAL A 275 -5.47 -13.45 -1.32
N SER A 276 -5.13 -14.50 -2.08
CA SER A 276 -5.69 -15.84 -1.90
C SER A 276 -4.63 -16.94 -1.97
N ASN A 277 -4.78 -17.99 -1.16
CA ASN A 277 -3.92 -19.17 -1.21
C ASN A 277 -2.41 -18.86 -1.05
N CYS A 278 -2.06 -17.90 -0.20
CA CYS A 278 -0.68 -17.48 0.00
C CYS A 278 -0.06 -18.09 1.27
N LYS A 279 1.22 -18.46 1.20
CA LYS A 279 1.97 -19.04 2.31
C LYS A 279 3.18 -18.17 2.65
N GLY A 280 3.65 -18.25 3.89
CA GLY A 280 4.86 -17.59 4.35
C GLY A 280 4.61 -16.23 5.02
N GLY A 281 5.49 -15.27 4.79
CA GLY A 281 5.41 -13.94 5.39
C GLY A 281 4.67 -12.96 4.49
N ILE A 282 3.50 -12.49 4.92
CA ILE A 282 2.66 -11.56 4.17
C ILE A 282 2.64 -10.20 4.89
N SER A 283 2.99 -9.14 4.19
CA SER A 283 2.93 -7.76 4.68
C SER A 283 2.18 -6.90 3.67
N LEU A 284 0.95 -6.48 4.00
CA LEU A 284 0.12 -5.64 3.14
C LEU A 284 -0.08 -4.28 3.82
N ALA A 285 0.24 -3.20 3.10
CA ALA A 285 -0.05 -1.84 3.50
C ALA A 285 -0.94 -1.20 2.45
N ASN A 286 -2.11 -0.70 2.87
CA ASN A 286 -3.02 0.03 1.99
C ASN A 286 -3.60 1.27 2.68
N SER A 287 -3.46 2.45 2.07
CA SER A 287 -3.98 3.68 2.66
C SER A 287 -5.51 3.80 2.51
N SER A 288 -6.07 3.42 1.36
CA SER A 288 -7.52 3.46 1.12
C SER A 288 -8.03 2.36 0.19
N GLY A 289 -9.29 1.95 0.38
CA GLY A 289 -9.98 0.93 -0.40
C GLY A 289 -10.32 -0.30 0.44
N ALA A 290 -10.04 -1.50 -0.07
CA ALA A 290 -10.32 -2.75 0.65
C ALA A 290 -9.13 -3.72 0.59
N ILE A 291 -8.95 -4.52 1.65
CA ILE A 291 -8.05 -5.67 1.67
C ILE A 291 -8.91 -6.90 1.94
N ASN A 292 -8.91 -7.85 1.02
CA ASN A 292 -9.52 -9.17 1.18
C ASN A 292 -8.41 -10.21 1.20
N LEU A 293 -8.31 -10.97 2.28
CA LEU A 293 -7.30 -12.02 2.44
C LEU A 293 -8.00 -13.35 2.73
N SER A 294 -7.70 -14.38 1.94
CA SER A 294 -8.32 -15.71 2.02
C SER A 294 -7.29 -16.83 1.96
N ASP A 295 -7.50 -17.89 2.74
CA ASP A 295 -6.71 -19.14 2.70
C ASP A 295 -5.20 -18.90 2.80
N CYS A 296 -4.78 -18.16 3.82
CA CYS A 296 -3.39 -17.76 4.01
C CYS A 296 -2.74 -18.45 5.20
N SER A 297 -1.46 -18.80 5.11
CA SER A 297 -0.70 -19.42 6.21
C SER A 297 0.62 -18.72 6.50
N GLY A 298 1.00 -18.65 7.77
CA GLY A 298 2.28 -18.09 8.24
C GLY A 298 2.10 -16.80 9.06
N LYS A 299 2.92 -15.79 8.78
CA LYS A 299 2.89 -14.51 9.51
C LYS A 299 2.31 -13.42 8.62
N VAL A 300 1.12 -12.95 8.95
CA VAL A 300 0.37 -11.95 8.19
C VAL A 300 0.32 -10.63 8.96
N ARG A 301 0.78 -9.54 8.34
CA ARG A 301 0.66 -8.16 8.85
C ARG A 301 -0.13 -7.33 7.85
N LEU A 302 -1.26 -6.77 8.30
CA LEU A 302 -2.12 -5.89 7.52
C LEU A 302 -2.10 -4.50 8.16
N SER A 303 -1.79 -3.49 7.37
CA SER A 303 -1.79 -2.08 7.79
C SER A 303 -2.73 -1.29 6.90
N GLY A 304 -3.75 -0.70 7.51
CA GLY A 304 -4.74 0.16 6.87
C GLY A 304 -4.77 1.55 7.51
N SER A 305 -5.19 2.56 6.76
CA SER A 305 -5.63 3.84 7.35
C SER A 305 -7.13 4.02 7.16
N GLY A 306 -7.61 4.02 5.91
CA GLY A 306 -9.03 4.11 5.56
C GLY A 306 -9.50 2.92 4.74
N THR A 307 -9.09 1.72 5.16
CA THR A 307 -9.24 0.49 4.37
C THR A 307 -10.18 -0.48 5.06
N ALA A 308 -11.20 -0.99 4.37
CA ALA A 308 -12.01 -2.09 4.88
C ALA A 308 -11.22 -3.40 4.79
N ILE A 309 -11.01 -4.09 5.91
CA ILE A 309 -10.18 -5.29 5.96
C ILE A 309 -11.09 -6.50 6.23
N THR A 310 -11.13 -7.44 5.29
CA THR A 310 -11.80 -8.73 5.46
C THR A 310 -10.76 -9.84 5.38
N THR A 311 -10.72 -10.70 6.38
CA THR A 311 -9.84 -11.88 6.40
C THR A 311 -10.66 -13.14 6.64
N GLU A 312 -10.36 -14.19 5.89
CA GLU A 312 -11.01 -15.48 5.99
C GLU A 312 -9.97 -16.61 5.92
N HIS A 313 -10.05 -17.56 6.85
CA HIS A 313 -9.18 -18.74 6.88
C HIS A 313 -7.69 -18.40 6.90
N VAL A 314 -7.20 -18.03 8.10
CA VAL A 314 -5.78 -17.71 8.32
C VAL A 314 -5.18 -18.66 9.34
N GLU A 315 -4.12 -19.37 8.94
CA GLU A 315 -3.35 -20.25 9.82
C GLU A 315 -2.05 -19.56 10.24
N GLY A 316 -1.79 -19.43 11.55
CA GLY A 316 -0.61 -18.75 12.09
C GLY A 316 -0.91 -17.37 12.69
N THR A 317 0.04 -16.45 12.63
CA THR A 317 -0.07 -15.15 13.31
C THR A 317 -0.66 -14.09 12.40
N LEU A 318 -1.76 -13.46 12.82
CA LEU A 318 -2.41 -12.35 12.13
C LEU A 318 -2.32 -11.06 12.97
N THR A 319 -1.70 -10.03 12.40
CA THR A 319 -1.65 -8.68 12.99
C THR A 319 -2.33 -7.70 12.06
N ILE A 320 -3.35 -6.99 12.56
CA ILE A 320 -4.10 -5.98 11.82
C ILE A 320 -4.00 -4.65 12.56
N GLU A 321 -3.52 -3.63 11.86
CA GLU A 321 -3.48 -2.24 12.33
C GLU A 321 -4.30 -1.41 11.35
N ASN A 322 -5.40 -0.80 11.81
CA ASN A 322 -6.25 0.06 11.00
C ASN A 322 -6.66 1.32 11.79
N SER A 323 -7.30 2.28 11.14
CA SER A 323 -7.81 3.46 11.82
C SER A 323 -9.29 3.72 11.53
N TYR A 324 -9.66 3.87 10.26
CA TYR A 324 -10.97 4.38 9.85
C TYR A 324 -11.88 3.35 9.16
N GLY A 325 -11.36 2.20 8.75
CA GLY A 325 -12.16 1.17 8.08
C GLY A 325 -12.61 0.06 9.02
N SER A 326 -13.72 -0.60 8.67
CA SER A 326 -14.16 -1.80 9.37
C SER A 326 -13.17 -2.95 9.23
N VAL A 327 -13.09 -3.78 10.27
CA VAL A 327 -12.24 -4.97 10.30
C VAL A 327 -13.13 -6.19 10.55
N GLU A 328 -13.16 -7.10 9.60
CA GLU A 328 -13.84 -8.38 9.71
C GLU A 328 -12.85 -9.54 9.58
N VAL A 329 -12.85 -10.43 10.57
CA VAL A 329 -11.93 -11.57 10.65
C VAL A 329 -12.74 -12.83 10.90
N ARG A 330 -12.54 -13.85 10.07
CA ARG A 330 -13.24 -15.13 10.16
C ARG A 330 -12.26 -16.29 10.08
N ASN A 331 -12.44 -17.29 10.94
CA ASN A 331 -11.70 -18.56 10.91
C ASN A 331 -10.18 -18.37 11.00
N VAL A 332 -9.67 -18.03 12.19
CA VAL A 332 -8.23 -17.90 12.42
C VAL A 332 -7.76 -19.03 13.33
N ASP A 333 -6.73 -19.75 12.92
CA ASP A 333 -6.05 -20.78 13.72
C ASP A 333 -4.62 -20.33 14.06
N GLY A 334 -4.50 -19.56 15.14
CA GLY A 334 -3.26 -18.97 15.64
C GLY A 334 -3.50 -17.63 16.34
N ASP A 335 -2.41 -16.91 16.63
CA ASP A 335 -2.48 -15.67 17.39
C ASP A 335 -3.02 -14.50 16.55
N LEU A 336 -3.96 -13.76 17.13
CA LEU A 336 -4.61 -12.62 16.51
C LEU A 336 -4.36 -11.35 17.31
N THR A 337 -3.85 -10.31 16.66
CA THR A 337 -3.79 -8.95 17.21
C THR A 337 -4.49 -7.99 16.26
N VAL A 338 -5.53 -7.31 16.73
CA VAL A 338 -6.26 -6.29 15.96
C VAL A 338 -6.25 -4.99 16.74
N THR A 339 -5.83 -3.91 16.07
CA THR A 339 -5.94 -2.54 16.58
C THR A 339 -6.68 -1.71 15.53
N ASN A 340 -7.81 -1.13 15.92
CA ASN A 340 -8.56 -0.16 15.13
C ASN A 340 -8.86 1.09 15.97
N ALA A 341 -9.47 2.12 15.38
CA ALA A 341 -9.89 3.31 16.12
C ALA A 341 -11.36 3.65 15.95
N TYR A 342 -11.84 3.81 14.71
CA TYR A 342 -13.10 4.53 14.44
C TYR A 342 -14.26 3.66 13.97
N ASP A 343 -14.02 2.46 13.44
CA ASP A 343 -15.06 1.61 12.86
C ASP A 343 -15.14 0.24 13.56
N ILE A 344 -16.20 -0.51 13.26
CA ILE A 344 -16.52 -1.77 13.95
C ILE A 344 -15.48 -2.84 13.67
N ILE A 345 -15.18 -3.61 14.71
CA ILE A 345 -14.42 -4.86 14.61
C ILE A 345 -15.39 -6.02 14.77
N ARG A 346 -15.41 -6.94 13.80
CA ARG A 346 -16.16 -8.20 13.84
C ARG A 346 -15.21 -9.38 13.75
N LEU A 347 -15.16 -10.22 14.78
CA LEU A 347 -14.34 -11.44 14.78
C LEU A 347 -15.24 -12.67 14.89
N ARG A 348 -14.90 -13.73 14.16
CA ARG A 348 -15.62 -15.01 14.20
C ARG A 348 -14.66 -16.19 14.16
N ASN A 349 -14.86 -17.17 15.05
CA ASN A 349 -14.11 -18.44 15.05
C ASN A 349 -12.59 -18.22 15.09
N VAL A 350 -12.07 -17.72 16.20
CA VAL A 350 -10.62 -17.51 16.39
C VAL A 350 -10.11 -18.48 17.45
N ARG A 351 -9.04 -19.22 17.14
CA ARG A 351 -8.36 -20.15 18.05
C ARG A 351 -6.93 -19.67 18.27
N GLY A 352 -6.54 -19.31 19.49
CA GLY A 352 -5.21 -18.80 19.82
C GLY A 352 -5.24 -17.59 20.76
N HIS A 353 -4.09 -16.96 21.00
CA HIS A 353 -4.05 -15.73 21.78
C HIS A 353 -4.67 -14.58 20.99
N THR A 354 -5.72 -13.96 21.53
CA THR A 354 -6.44 -12.89 20.86
C THR A 354 -6.29 -11.57 21.63
N ARG A 355 -5.79 -10.53 20.97
CA ARG A 355 -5.71 -9.16 21.48
C ARG A 355 -6.48 -8.23 20.55
N ILE A 356 -7.43 -7.47 21.11
CA ILE A 356 -8.29 -6.56 20.36
C ILE A 356 -8.25 -5.19 21.02
N GLY A 357 -7.96 -4.16 20.23
CA GLY A 357 -8.02 -2.76 20.63
C GLY A 357 -8.92 -1.96 19.68
N ASN A 358 -9.87 -1.21 20.23
CA ASN A 358 -10.64 -0.20 19.50
C ASN A 358 -10.86 1.05 20.37
N SER A 359 -11.42 2.14 19.83
CA SER A 359 -11.55 3.39 20.60
C SER A 359 -12.83 4.21 20.41
N TYR A 360 -13.58 4.04 19.32
CA TYR A 360 -14.78 4.88 19.08
C TYR A 360 -15.96 4.09 18.49
N SER A 361 -15.82 2.77 18.35
CA SER A 361 -16.87 1.91 17.78
C SER A 361 -16.94 0.58 18.50
N SER A 362 -18.00 -0.16 18.23
CA SER A 362 -18.26 -1.44 18.88
C SER A 362 -17.27 -2.53 18.48
N ILE A 363 -17.05 -3.48 19.37
CA ILE A 363 -16.36 -4.73 19.09
C ILE A 363 -17.39 -5.85 19.22
N SER A 364 -17.54 -6.67 18.18
CA SER A 364 -18.34 -7.88 18.22
C SER A 364 -17.44 -9.07 17.94
N ALA A 365 -17.41 -10.05 18.85
CA ALA A 365 -16.67 -11.27 18.63
C ALA A 365 -17.50 -12.49 19.00
N TYR A 366 -17.44 -13.50 18.15
CA TYR A 366 -18.15 -14.76 18.29
C TYR A 366 -17.19 -15.94 18.22
N ARG A 367 -17.29 -16.88 19.16
CA ARG A 367 -16.52 -18.12 19.17
C ARG A 367 -15.01 -17.89 19.22
N LEU A 368 -14.53 -17.41 20.36
CA LEU A 368 -13.10 -17.21 20.64
C LEU A 368 -12.58 -18.31 21.57
N ALA A 369 -11.50 -18.99 21.20
CA ALA A 369 -10.89 -20.03 22.01
C ALA A 369 -9.42 -19.72 22.31
N GLY A 370 -9.08 -19.61 23.59
CA GLY A 370 -7.76 -19.22 24.08
C GLY A 370 -7.81 -17.97 24.95
N PRO A 371 -6.65 -17.42 25.35
CA PRO A 371 -6.61 -16.18 26.13
C PRO A 371 -7.07 -14.99 25.29
N VAL A 372 -8.07 -14.25 25.78
CA VAL A 372 -8.65 -13.09 25.09
C VAL A 372 -8.45 -11.82 25.90
N ASN A 373 -7.83 -10.81 25.28
CA ASN A 373 -7.64 -9.46 25.83
C ASN A 373 -8.36 -8.45 24.93
N VAL A 374 -9.36 -7.76 25.47
CA VAL A 374 -10.12 -6.74 24.74
C VAL A 374 -10.01 -5.41 25.46
N THR A 375 -9.62 -4.37 24.75
CA THR A 375 -9.62 -2.99 25.22
C THR A 375 -10.46 -2.14 24.27
N ASN A 376 -11.45 -1.42 24.77
CA ASN A 376 -12.22 -0.48 23.97
C ASN A 376 -12.47 0.84 24.72
N THR A 377 -12.84 1.86 23.98
CA THR A 377 -13.28 3.16 24.51
C THR A 377 -14.50 3.60 23.71
N TYR A 378 -15.46 4.26 24.34
CA TYR A 378 -16.67 4.86 23.76
C TYR A 378 -17.57 3.95 22.90
N GLY A 379 -17.31 2.64 22.84
CA GLY A 379 -18.01 1.68 22.00
C GLY A 379 -18.40 0.41 22.76
N ALA A 380 -19.55 -0.16 22.42
CA ALA A 380 -20.03 -1.37 23.09
C ALA A 380 -19.14 -2.59 22.78
N ILE A 381 -18.98 -3.48 23.75
CA ILE A 381 -18.28 -4.76 23.55
C ILE A 381 -19.30 -5.88 23.66
N ASN A 382 -19.47 -6.65 22.59
CA ASN A 382 -20.33 -7.82 22.55
C ASN A 382 -19.49 -9.07 22.28
N LEU A 383 -19.30 -9.92 23.29
CA LEU A 383 -18.59 -11.18 23.16
C LEU A 383 -19.55 -12.35 23.39
N GLU A 384 -19.58 -13.30 22.46
CA GLU A 384 -20.45 -14.47 22.51
C GLU A 384 -19.61 -15.74 22.32
N SER A 385 -19.91 -16.76 23.13
CA SER A 385 -19.26 -18.08 23.15
C SER A 385 -17.73 -17.99 23.19
N PHE A 386 -17.12 -17.86 24.37
CA PHE A 386 -15.66 -17.84 24.49
C PHE A 386 -15.16 -18.88 25.49
N SER A 387 -13.96 -19.40 25.25
CA SER A 387 -13.30 -20.38 26.12
C SER A 387 -11.86 -19.92 26.41
N GLY A 388 -11.44 -20.01 27.67
CA GLY A 388 -10.15 -19.47 28.10
C GLY A 388 -10.27 -18.33 29.11
N PRO A 389 -9.13 -17.75 29.54
CA PRO A 389 -9.10 -16.57 30.39
C PRO A 389 -9.47 -15.33 29.58
N LEU A 390 -10.35 -14.51 30.14
CA LEU A 390 -10.84 -13.29 29.51
C LEU A 390 -10.41 -12.06 30.32
N SER A 391 -9.81 -11.07 29.65
CA SER A 391 -9.58 -9.73 30.20
C SER A 391 -10.27 -8.70 29.30
N VAL A 392 -11.29 -8.02 29.82
CA VAL A 392 -11.99 -6.94 29.11
C VAL A 392 -11.88 -5.66 29.89
N GLU A 393 -11.45 -4.61 29.21
CA GLU A 393 -11.43 -3.24 29.71
C GLU A 393 -12.20 -2.35 28.74
N ASN A 394 -13.21 -1.64 29.23
CA ASN A 394 -14.00 -0.69 28.43
C ASN A 394 -14.23 0.62 29.19
N GLU A 395 -14.50 1.68 28.44
CA GLU A 395 -14.87 2.99 28.97
C GLU A 395 -16.02 3.59 28.15
N GLY A 396 -17.06 4.11 28.81
CA GLY A 396 -18.10 4.95 28.21
C GLY A 396 -19.23 4.22 27.45
N ALA A 397 -19.26 2.89 27.45
CA ALA A 397 -20.29 2.10 26.77
C ALA A 397 -20.55 0.74 27.45
N ALA A 398 -21.62 0.04 27.06
CA ALA A 398 -22.00 -1.23 27.66
C ALA A 398 -21.09 -2.40 27.23
N ILE A 399 -20.92 -3.38 28.11
CA ILE A 399 -20.32 -4.68 27.81
C ILE A 399 -21.42 -5.74 27.91
N GLN A 400 -21.62 -6.53 26.86
CA GLN A 400 -22.46 -7.72 26.86
C GLN A 400 -21.61 -8.97 26.62
N LEU A 401 -21.67 -9.91 27.56
CA LEU A 401 -20.97 -11.18 27.49
C LEU A 401 -21.99 -12.32 27.54
N VAL A 402 -21.99 -13.17 26.52
CA VAL A 402 -22.77 -14.41 26.49
C VAL A 402 -21.79 -15.58 26.58
N ILE A 403 -21.85 -16.29 27.70
CA ILE A 403 -20.96 -17.40 28.00
C ILE A 403 -21.73 -18.70 27.77
N ASP A 404 -21.38 -19.46 26.74
CA ASP A 404 -21.95 -20.79 26.51
C ASP A 404 -20.99 -21.92 26.89
N ASP A 405 -19.68 -21.64 26.82
CA ASP A 405 -18.61 -22.60 27.07
C ASP A 405 -17.97 -22.42 28.45
N LYS A 406 -17.33 -23.47 28.96
CA LYS A 406 -16.60 -23.40 30.24
C LYS A 406 -15.46 -22.38 30.16
N LEU A 407 -15.54 -21.33 30.97
CA LEU A 407 -14.42 -20.46 31.26
C LEU A 407 -13.32 -21.24 31.97
N THR A 408 -12.07 -21.05 31.54
CA THR A 408 -10.91 -21.67 32.18
C THR A 408 -9.94 -20.60 32.64
N GLY A 409 -9.58 -20.62 33.92
CA GLY A 409 -8.65 -19.66 34.51
C GLY A 409 -9.34 -18.38 35.01
N THR A 410 -8.54 -17.42 35.44
CA THR A 410 -9.01 -16.16 36.01
C THR A 410 -9.48 -15.24 34.90
N SER A 411 -10.70 -14.73 35.01
CA SER A 411 -11.25 -13.73 34.08
C SER A 411 -11.54 -12.43 34.81
N ARG A 412 -11.31 -11.29 34.15
CA ARG A 412 -11.54 -9.95 34.67
C ARG A 412 -12.28 -9.13 33.63
N VAL A 413 -13.36 -8.48 34.07
CA VAL A 413 -14.13 -7.55 33.26
C VAL A 413 -14.20 -6.24 34.04
N PHE A 414 -13.76 -5.16 33.41
CA PHE A 414 -13.78 -3.82 33.97
C PHE A 414 -14.45 -2.88 32.97
N ASN A 415 -15.41 -2.11 33.44
CA ASN A 415 -16.07 -1.08 32.66
C ASN A 415 -16.09 0.20 33.47
N ASP A 416 -15.61 1.30 32.88
CA ASP A 416 -15.76 2.63 33.44
C ASP A 416 -16.92 3.34 32.73
N ASN A 417 -17.90 3.85 33.47
CA ASN A 417 -19.08 4.54 32.93
C ASN A 417 -19.90 3.75 31.88
N GLY A 418 -20.30 2.51 32.22
CA GLY A 418 -21.24 1.73 31.42
C GLY A 418 -21.71 0.46 32.12
N ASP A 419 -22.80 -0.14 31.63
CA ASP A 419 -23.35 -1.38 32.19
C ASP A 419 -22.54 -2.61 31.76
N ILE A 420 -22.52 -3.63 32.61
CA ILE A 420 -21.98 -4.96 32.29
C ILE A 420 -23.12 -5.96 32.42
N THR A 421 -23.47 -6.61 31.31
CA THR A 421 -24.44 -7.70 31.27
C THR A 421 -23.71 -8.99 30.97
N ILE A 422 -23.89 -10.00 31.82
CA ILE A 422 -23.30 -11.33 31.66
C ILE A 422 -24.45 -12.34 31.65
N GLU A 423 -24.61 -13.01 30.51
CA GLU A 423 -25.52 -14.14 30.34
C GLU A 423 -24.71 -15.42 30.51
N LEU A 424 -25.10 -16.24 31.48
CA LEU A 424 -24.51 -17.55 31.75
C LEU A 424 -25.40 -18.62 31.13
N PRO A 425 -24.84 -19.77 30.74
CA PRO A 425 -25.66 -20.85 30.19
C PRO A 425 -26.58 -21.33 31.31
N ALA A 426 -27.83 -21.64 30.97
CA ALA A 426 -28.75 -22.30 31.90
C ALA A 426 -28.11 -23.63 32.30
N THR A 427 -27.54 -23.67 33.50
CA THR A 427 -27.03 -24.91 34.08
C THR A 427 -28.24 -25.64 34.63
N ASP A 428 -28.65 -26.71 33.94
CA ASP A 428 -29.13 -27.89 34.65
C ASP A 428 -27.93 -28.39 35.48
N ASP A 429 -28.13 -28.54 36.79
CA ASP A 429 -27.17 -28.92 37.84
C ASP A 429 -26.38 -27.77 38.51
N LEU A 430 -27.03 -27.17 39.52
CA LEU A 430 -26.42 -26.57 40.71
C LEU A 430 -26.61 -27.49 41.93
#